data_AF-A0A290Z544-F1
#
_entry.id   AF-A0A290Z544-F1
#
_cell.length_a   1.000
_cell.length_b   1.000
_cell.length_c   1.000
_cell.angle_alpha   90.00
_cell.angle_beta   90.00
_cell.angle_gamma   90.00
#
_symmetry.space_group_name_H-M   'P 1'
#
loop_
_entity.id
_entity.type
_entity.pdbx_description
1 polymer ?
#
loop_
_entity_poly.entity_id
_entity_poly.type
_entity_poly.pdbx_seq_one_letter_code
_entity_poly.pdbx_strand_id
1 'polypeptide(L)'
;MSQQEGQGQAGCALDWVGGKLLTVAPPGWAVMDLKVLFAADVEDFVFATVLGDGSLLPVEMPEEVRAPFVGLRHLLHEPGAGTWFSIRFTMTPPDHYRVDFNFDVDPVWDPPLDPAVLADDLLRWPRTPENTPRWALETMGVEPPALPDRVDYEEQANQVKRVTDQLRQVLPAGWGYVQVQFREIGHHAEVAALVQNAVGAVVQWNPPRAVAERFRELRTMTRRTEHGPWFSAKVELSGDGREKVSTNRTEEPTWVDPPSDEAYLVELGLPGSERAPDWLRARSVS
;
A
#
# COMPACT_ATOMS: atom_id res chain seq x y z
N MET A 1 -24.64 1.06 19.10
CA MET A 1 -24.86 1.05 17.64
C MET A 1 -24.39 -0.29 17.12
N SER A 2 -25.20 -0.99 16.34
CA SER A 2 -24.75 -2.24 15.72
C SER A 2 -23.73 -1.94 14.61
N GLN A 3 -22.81 -2.88 14.32
CA GLN A 3 -21.84 -2.72 13.21
C GLN A 3 -22.55 -2.42 11.88
N GLN A 4 -23.70 -3.06 11.64
CA GLN A 4 -24.47 -2.89 10.40
C GLN A 4 -25.07 -1.49 10.27
N GLU A 5 -25.53 -0.88 11.37
CA GLU A 5 -25.97 0.52 11.39
C GLU A 5 -24.80 1.48 11.15
N GLY A 6 -23.64 1.22 11.77
CA GLY A 6 -22.43 2.02 11.57
C GLY A 6 -21.94 2.02 10.12
N GLN A 7 -21.94 0.84 9.48
CA GLN A 7 -21.61 0.70 8.06
C GLN A 7 -22.62 1.41 7.14
N GLY A 8 -23.92 1.33 7.45
CA GLY A 8 -24.95 2.06 6.71
C GLY A 8 -24.77 3.58 6.78
N GLN A 9 -24.48 4.12 7.98
CA GLN A 9 -24.20 5.54 8.16
C GLN A 9 -22.92 5.99 7.46
N ALA A 10 -21.88 5.15 7.48
CA ALA A 10 -20.64 5.41 6.75
C ALA A 10 -20.90 5.51 5.23
N GLY A 11 -21.71 4.61 4.67
CA GLY A 11 -22.13 4.67 3.28
C GLY A 11 -22.84 5.99 2.92
N CYS A 12 -23.82 6.40 3.71
CA CYS A 12 -24.52 7.68 3.49
C CYS A 12 -23.57 8.90 3.56
N ALA A 13 -22.58 8.87 4.44
CA ALA A 13 -21.57 9.93 4.53
C ALA A 13 -20.71 10.00 3.26
N LEU A 14 -20.30 8.86 2.71
CA LEU A 14 -19.52 8.78 1.48
C LEU A 14 -20.33 9.20 0.24
N ASP A 15 -21.61 8.81 0.16
CA ASP A 15 -22.52 9.28 -0.90
C ASP A 15 -22.66 10.80 -0.89
N TRP A 16 -22.80 11.39 0.31
CA TRP A 16 -22.85 12.83 0.46
C TRP A 16 -21.55 13.51 0.04
N VAL A 17 -20.39 12.94 0.41
CA VAL A 17 -19.07 13.42 -0.05
C VAL A 17 -18.98 13.39 -1.57
N GLY A 18 -19.35 12.28 -2.22
CA GLY A 18 -19.37 12.16 -3.68
C GLY A 18 -20.25 13.23 -4.33
N GLY A 19 -21.48 13.39 -3.83
CA GLY A 19 -22.40 14.43 -4.29
C GLY A 19 -21.84 15.85 -4.15
N LYS A 20 -21.07 16.13 -3.09
CA LYS A 20 -20.42 17.43 -2.89
C LYS A 20 -19.24 17.66 -3.82
N LEU A 21 -18.37 16.67 -4.01
CA LEU A 21 -17.27 16.75 -4.95
C LEU A 21 -17.78 16.97 -6.39
N LEU A 22 -18.92 16.37 -6.77
CA LEU A 22 -19.53 16.61 -8.08
C LEU A 22 -19.93 18.08 -8.32
N THR A 23 -20.19 18.86 -7.27
CA THR A 23 -20.56 20.29 -7.43
C THR A 23 -19.40 21.17 -7.90
N VAL A 24 -18.16 20.71 -7.71
CA VAL A 24 -16.95 21.41 -8.14
C VAL A 24 -16.27 20.71 -9.33
N ALA A 25 -16.89 19.67 -9.88
CA ALA A 25 -16.35 18.92 -11.00
C ALA A 25 -16.20 19.83 -12.25
N PRO A 26 -14.98 20.03 -12.77
CA PRO A 26 -14.75 20.89 -13.91
C PRO A 26 -15.20 20.21 -15.21
N PRO A 27 -15.57 20.96 -16.27
CA PRO A 27 -15.88 20.36 -17.57
C PRO A 27 -14.75 19.47 -18.09
N GLY A 28 -15.08 18.28 -18.58
CA GLY A 28 -14.09 17.35 -19.15
C GLY A 28 -13.23 16.63 -18.12
N TRP A 29 -13.61 16.64 -16.84
CA TRP A 29 -12.97 15.80 -15.82
C TRP A 29 -13.07 14.30 -16.16
N ALA A 30 -12.02 13.56 -15.85
CA ALA A 30 -11.91 12.12 -16.02
C ALA A 30 -11.84 11.40 -14.68
N VAL A 31 -11.09 11.96 -13.72
CA VAL A 31 -10.95 11.40 -12.37
C VAL A 31 -10.89 12.53 -11.35
N MET A 32 -11.57 12.36 -10.23
CA MET A 32 -11.31 13.10 -9.00
C MET A 32 -10.76 12.13 -7.96
N ASP A 33 -9.60 12.44 -7.39
CA ASP A 33 -8.87 11.58 -6.46
C ASP A 33 -8.65 12.35 -5.16
N LEU A 34 -9.27 11.85 -4.10
CA LEU A 34 -9.17 12.41 -2.76
C LEU A 34 -8.47 11.41 -1.85
N LYS A 35 -7.26 11.75 -1.40
CA LYS A 35 -6.53 11.03 -0.38
C LYS A 35 -6.71 11.74 0.96
N VAL A 36 -7.08 10.98 1.99
CA VAL A 36 -7.33 11.47 3.34
C VAL A 36 -6.50 10.65 4.31
N LEU A 37 -5.73 11.29 5.18
CA LEU A 37 -4.95 10.66 6.24
C LEU A 37 -5.37 11.23 7.58
N PHE A 38 -5.42 10.38 8.61
CA PHE A 38 -5.74 10.80 9.97
C PHE A 38 -4.87 10.07 11.00
N ALA A 39 -4.39 10.83 11.99
CA ALA A 39 -3.84 10.33 13.24
C ALA A 39 -4.12 11.34 14.36
N ALA A 40 -4.91 10.94 15.35
CA ALA A 40 -5.41 11.79 16.42
C ALA A 40 -6.09 13.05 15.86
N ASP A 41 -5.51 14.23 16.13
CA ASP A 41 -5.99 15.53 15.63
C ASP A 41 -5.25 16.01 14.37
N VAL A 42 -4.31 15.22 13.85
CA VAL A 42 -3.60 15.53 12.61
C VAL A 42 -4.35 14.91 11.44
N GLU A 43 -4.71 15.75 10.48
CA GLU A 43 -5.37 15.36 9.24
C GLU A 43 -4.58 15.90 8.03
N ASP A 44 -4.54 15.12 6.95
CA ASP A 44 -4.04 15.56 5.67
C ASP A 44 -5.04 15.19 4.56
N PHE A 45 -5.33 16.16 3.69
CA PHE A 45 -6.29 16.06 2.61
C PHE A 45 -5.62 16.50 1.32
N VAL A 46 -5.44 15.55 0.41
CA VAL A 46 -4.90 15.81 -0.93
C VAL A 46 -6.00 15.53 -1.95
N PHE A 47 -6.48 16.59 -2.59
CA PHE A 47 -7.49 16.51 -3.62
C PHE A 47 -6.91 16.88 -4.99
N ALA A 48 -7.05 15.96 -5.95
CA ALA A 48 -6.56 16.16 -7.31
C ALA A 48 -7.69 15.88 -8.31
N THR A 49 -7.78 16.74 -9.34
CA THR A 49 -8.67 16.50 -10.48
C THR A 49 -7.84 16.25 -11.73
N VAL A 50 -8.14 15.18 -12.46
CA VAL A 50 -7.51 14.81 -13.72
C VAL A 50 -8.52 15.03 -14.84
N LEU A 51 -8.12 15.76 -15.88
CA LEU A 51 -8.94 15.99 -17.08
C LEU A 51 -8.78 14.85 -18.10
N GLY A 52 -9.66 14.82 -19.11
CA GLY A 52 -9.64 13.82 -20.18
C GLY A 52 -8.38 13.78 -21.04
N ASP A 53 -7.51 14.80 -20.96
CA ASP A 53 -6.19 14.82 -21.59
C ASP A 53 -5.06 14.37 -20.64
N GLY A 54 -5.39 14.05 -19.39
CA GLY A 54 -4.47 13.58 -18.36
C GLY A 54 -3.81 14.68 -17.55
N SER A 55 -4.08 15.94 -17.86
CA SER A 55 -3.57 17.07 -17.08
C SER A 55 -4.23 17.13 -15.70
N LEU A 56 -3.44 17.57 -14.72
CA LEU A 56 -3.95 17.88 -13.38
C LEU A 56 -4.51 19.30 -13.39
N LEU A 57 -5.75 19.45 -12.95
CA LEU A 57 -6.38 20.74 -12.72
C LEU A 57 -6.53 20.94 -11.20
N PRO A 58 -5.91 21.97 -10.61
CA PRO A 58 -6.16 22.32 -9.22
C PRO A 58 -7.61 22.80 -9.09
N VAL A 59 -8.38 22.09 -8.28
CA VAL A 59 -9.75 22.43 -7.91
C VAL A 59 -9.77 22.49 -6.40
N GLU A 60 -10.36 23.55 -5.85
CA GLU A 60 -10.52 23.68 -4.40
C GLU A 60 -11.50 22.62 -3.91
N MET A 61 -11.09 21.85 -2.90
CA MET A 61 -11.99 20.89 -2.25
C MET A 61 -13.00 21.67 -1.39
N PRO A 62 -14.32 21.42 -1.51
CA PRO A 62 -15.31 22.06 -0.64
C PRO A 62 -14.99 21.80 0.84
N GLU A 63 -14.97 22.84 1.67
CA GLU A 63 -14.58 22.73 3.09
C GLU A 63 -15.44 21.71 3.85
N GLU A 64 -16.72 21.60 3.48
CA GLU A 64 -17.67 20.72 4.16
C GLU A 64 -17.37 19.22 3.92
N VAL A 65 -16.52 18.88 2.94
CA VAL A 65 -16.06 17.51 2.68
C VAL A 65 -15.21 16.97 3.82
N ARG A 66 -14.57 17.81 4.65
CA ARG A 66 -13.71 17.36 5.75
C ARG A 66 -14.49 16.68 6.88
N ALA A 67 -15.59 17.30 7.31
CA ALA A 67 -16.33 16.89 8.52
C ALA A 67 -16.83 15.42 8.50
N PRO A 68 -17.36 14.88 7.37
CA PRO A 68 -17.72 13.47 7.28
C PRO A 68 -16.60 12.49 7.66
N PHE A 69 -15.34 12.77 7.29
CA PHE A 69 -14.22 11.87 7.57
C PHE A 69 -13.89 11.77 9.07
N VAL A 70 -14.05 12.85 9.83
CA VAL A 70 -13.93 12.78 11.30
C VAL A 70 -14.97 11.80 11.87
N GLY A 71 -16.21 11.89 11.41
CA GLY A 71 -17.29 10.97 11.80
C GLY A 71 -17.00 9.52 11.41
N LEU A 72 -16.42 9.30 10.22
CA LEU A 72 -16.05 7.96 9.75
C LEU A 72 -15.07 7.24 10.67
N ARG A 73 -14.17 7.95 11.38
CA ARG A 73 -13.28 7.30 12.37
C ARG A 73 -14.07 6.62 13.49
N HIS A 74 -15.12 7.29 13.99
CA HIS A 74 -16.01 6.76 15.03
C HIS A 74 -16.90 5.64 14.52
N LEU A 75 -17.48 5.80 13.32
CA LEU A 75 -18.39 4.83 12.74
C LEU A 75 -17.72 3.50 12.40
N LEU A 76 -16.44 3.55 12.00
CA LEU A 76 -15.66 2.39 11.54
C LEU A 76 -14.63 1.90 12.55
N HIS A 77 -14.68 2.40 13.79
CA HIS A 77 -13.84 1.86 14.86
C HIS A 77 -14.37 0.51 15.32
N GLU A 78 -13.45 -0.45 15.38
CA GLU A 78 -13.70 -1.78 15.91
C GLU A 78 -12.81 -2.04 17.14
N PRO A 79 -13.39 -2.47 18.28
CA PRO A 79 -12.61 -2.74 19.49
C PRO A 79 -11.50 -3.76 19.23
N GLY A 80 -10.25 -3.37 19.50
CA GLY A 80 -9.08 -4.22 19.32
C GLY A 80 -8.53 -4.26 17.88
N ALA A 81 -9.27 -3.82 16.87
CA ALA A 81 -8.74 -3.61 15.51
C ALA A 81 -8.39 -2.14 15.24
N GLY A 82 -8.95 -1.21 16.02
CA GLY A 82 -8.76 0.23 15.87
C GLY A 82 -9.66 0.82 14.79
N THR A 83 -9.23 1.91 14.17
CA THR A 83 -9.91 2.54 13.03
C THR A 83 -8.90 2.86 11.92
N TRP A 84 -9.37 3.26 10.75
CA TRP A 84 -8.54 3.46 9.55
C TRP A 84 -7.50 4.59 9.72
N PHE A 85 -6.38 4.49 9.01
CA PHE A 85 -5.31 5.50 8.96
C PHE A 85 -5.37 6.38 7.71
N SER A 86 -5.81 5.81 6.58
CA SER A 86 -6.06 6.58 5.37
C SER A 86 -7.24 6.06 4.58
N ILE A 87 -7.78 6.94 3.74
CA ILE A 87 -8.82 6.64 2.76
C ILE A 87 -8.35 7.18 1.42
N ARG A 88 -8.57 6.40 0.36
CA ARG A 88 -8.51 6.89 -1.01
C ARG A 88 -9.90 6.82 -1.63
N PHE A 89 -10.48 7.97 -1.91
CA PHE A 89 -11.76 8.14 -2.58
C PHE A 89 -11.50 8.53 -4.02
N THR A 90 -11.85 7.67 -4.96
CA THR A 90 -11.65 7.90 -6.40
C THR A 90 -13.00 7.96 -7.09
N MET A 91 -13.27 9.02 -7.84
CA MET A 91 -14.51 9.22 -8.56
C MET A 91 -14.25 9.39 -10.05
N THR A 92 -15.16 8.86 -10.86
CA THR A 92 -15.17 8.90 -12.34
C THR A 92 -16.55 9.30 -12.85
N PRO A 93 -16.66 9.95 -14.02
CA PRO A 93 -17.95 10.35 -14.55
C PRO A 93 -18.91 9.17 -14.78
N PRO A 94 -20.24 9.39 -14.70
CA PRO A 94 -20.87 10.63 -14.26
C PRO A 94 -20.86 10.81 -12.73
N ASP A 95 -20.91 9.73 -11.96
CA ASP A 95 -21.04 9.75 -10.49
C ASP A 95 -20.49 8.47 -9.81
N HIS A 96 -19.74 7.64 -10.53
CA HIS A 96 -19.21 6.40 -9.99
C HIS A 96 -18.01 6.68 -9.09
N TYR A 97 -18.02 6.14 -7.86
CA TYR A 97 -16.89 6.25 -6.96
C TYR A 97 -16.48 4.89 -6.36
N ARG A 98 -15.20 4.80 -5.96
CA ARG A 98 -14.62 3.73 -5.15
C ARG A 98 -13.94 4.34 -3.94
N VAL A 99 -14.02 3.64 -2.81
CA VAL A 99 -13.35 4.02 -1.57
C VAL A 99 -12.49 2.85 -1.09
N ASP A 100 -11.19 3.10 -0.97
CA ASP A 100 -10.23 2.15 -0.42
C ASP A 100 -9.81 2.64 0.98
N PHE A 101 -10.29 1.94 2.02
CA PHE A 101 -9.87 2.18 3.40
C PHE A 101 -8.57 1.45 3.70
N ASN A 102 -7.68 2.11 4.42
CA ASN A 102 -6.43 1.53 4.90
C ASN A 102 -6.43 1.46 6.43
N PHE A 103 -6.34 0.24 6.96
CA PHE A 103 -6.20 -0.01 8.40
C PHE A 103 -4.80 -0.51 8.77
N ASP A 104 -3.98 -0.90 7.79
CA ASP A 104 -2.89 -1.85 7.98
C ASP A 104 -1.54 -1.39 7.44
N VAL A 105 -1.52 -0.59 6.38
CA VAL A 105 -0.29 -0.20 5.66
C VAL A 105 0.08 1.25 5.96
N ASP A 106 1.35 1.57 5.77
CA ASP A 106 1.86 2.92 6.04
C ASP A 106 1.25 3.89 5.03
N PRO A 107 0.48 4.92 5.43
CA PRO A 107 -0.07 5.88 4.49
C PRO A 107 0.99 6.83 3.90
N VAL A 108 2.23 6.75 4.39
CA VAL A 108 3.42 7.53 4.01
C VAL A 108 3.17 9.02 4.21
N TRP A 109 3.13 9.43 5.49
CA TRP A 109 2.98 10.82 5.89
C TRP A 109 4.13 11.69 5.39
N ASP A 110 3.80 12.88 4.90
CA ASP A 110 4.76 13.91 4.48
C ASP A 110 4.33 15.30 5.03
N PRO A 111 5.05 15.88 6.00
CA PRO A 111 6.24 15.33 6.67
C PRO A 111 5.91 14.10 7.54
N PRO A 112 6.92 13.31 7.96
CA PRO A 112 6.71 12.21 8.90
C PRO A 112 6.02 12.67 10.18
N LEU A 113 5.11 11.84 10.71
CA LEU A 113 4.40 12.13 11.96
C LEU A 113 5.36 12.20 13.15
N ASP A 114 5.04 13.07 14.11
CA ASP A 114 5.59 12.98 15.45
C ASP A 114 5.12 11.67 16.11
N PRO A 115 6.03 10.83 16.64
CA PRO A 115 5.67 9.60 17.35
C PRO A 115 4.61 9.80 18.44
N ALA A 116 4.57 10.97 19.10
CA ALA A 116 3.57 11.28 20.13
C ALA A 116 2.15 11.40 19.57
N VAL A 117 1.99 11.88 18.33
CA VAL A 117 0.68 11.96 17.65
C VAL A 117 0.14 10.56 17.38
N LEU A 118 1.00 9.66 16.89
CA LEU A 118 0.59 8.28 16.64
C LEU A 118 0.29 7.52 17.93
N ALA A 119 1.07 7.75 19.00
CA ALA A 119 0.80 7.19 20.31
C ALA A 119 -0.57 7.64 20.85
N ASP A 120 -0.90 8.93 20.70
CA ASP A 120 -2.23 9.46 21.06
C ASP A 120 -3.35 8.84 20.20
N ASP A 121 -3.12 8.66 18.90
CA ASP A 121 -4.10 7.99 18.02
C ASP A 121 -4.40 6.57 18.50
N LEU A 122 -3.37 5.79 18.85
CA LEU A 122 -3.51 4.43 19.34
C LEU A 122 -4.14 4.35 20.75
N LEU A 123 -4.02 5.41 21.56
CA LEU A 123 -4.75 5.51 22.83
C LEU A 123 -6.25 5.79 22.60
N ARG A 124 -6.59 6.63 21.62
CA ARG A 124 -7.98 6.93 21.24
C ARG A 124 -8.66 5.77 20.52
N TRP A 125 -7.91 5.01 19.74
CA TRP A 125 -8.38 3.90 18.91
C TRP A 125 -7.58 2.62 19.18
N PRO A 126 -7.79 1.97 20.34
CA PRO A 126 -6.94 0.86 20.79
C PRO A 126 -6.96 -0.34 19.85
N ARG A 127 -5.76 -0.89 19.63
CA ARG A 127 -5.51 -2.09 18.82
C ARG A 127 -4.88 -3.16 19.71
N THR A 128 -5.17 -4.44 19.42
CA THR A 128 -4.39 -5.53 20.01
C THR A 128 -2.98 -5.54 19.40
N PRO A 129 -2.00 -6.19 20.04
CA PRO A 129 -0.66 -6.32 19.48
C PRO A 129 -0.65 -6.92 18.06
N GLU A 130 -1.56 -7.85 17.77
CA GLU A 130 -1.68 -8.52 16.47
C GLU A 130 -2.25 -7.60 15.37
N ASN A 131 -3.11 -6.65 15.76
CA ASN A 131 -3.76 -5.69 14.86
C ASN A 131 -3.02 -4.35 14.77
N THR A 132 -1.91 -4.21 15.50
CA THR A 132 -1.07 -3.00 15.44
C THR A 132 -0.07 -3.16 14.29
N PRO A 133 -0.12 -2.31 13.25
CA PRO A 133 0.79 -2.45 12.12
C PRO A 133 2.25 -2.25 12.50
N ARG A 134 3.14 -2.97 11.80
CA ARG A 134 4.60 -2.87 12.03
C ARG A 134 5.13 -1.45 11.89
N TRP A 135 4.68 -0.74 10.85
CA TRP A 135 5.11 0.64 10.60
C TRP A 135 4.73 1.57 11.76
N ALA A 136 3.62 1.30 12.45
CA ALA A 136 3.17 2.12 13.58
C ALA A 136 4.05 1.89 14.81
N LEU A 137 4.42 0.64 15.09
CA LEU A 137 5.39 0.30 16.13
C LEU A 137 6.75 0.94 15.85
N GLU A 138 7.26 0.81 14.61
CA GLU A 138 8.53 1.38 14.18
C GLU A 138 8.55 2.91 14.30
N THR A 139 7.45 3.58 13.93
CA THR A 139 7.29 5.02 14.09
C THR A 139 7.39 5.45 15.55
N MET A 140 6.88 4.64 16.48
CA MET A 140 7.02 4.88 17.92
C MET A 140 8.37 4.44 18.51
N GLY A 141 9.29 3.92 17.70
CA GLY A 141 10.56 3.37 18.16
C GLY A 141 10.43 2.04 18.91
N VAL A 142 9.31 1.33 18.72
CA VAL A 142 9.05 0.01 19.29
C VAL A 142 9.44 -1.04 18.24
N GLU A 143 10.32 -1.97 18.62
CA GLU A 143 10.70 -3.08 17.75
C GLU A 143 9.47 -3.95 17.43
N PRO A 144 9.08 -4.11 16.15
CA PRO A 144 7.94 -4.94 15.80
C PRO A 144 8.25 -6.43 16.06
N PRO A 145 7.23 -7.26 16.38
CA PRO A 145 7.45 -8.69 16.62
C PRO A 145 8.10 -9.35 15.41
N ALA A 146 8.88 -10.41 15.58
CA ALA A 146 9.43 -11.14 14.43
C ALA A 146 8.28 -11.70 13.56
N LEU A 147 8.46 -11.70 12.23
CA LEU A 147 7.48 -12.35 11.35
C LEU A 147 7.42 -13.86 11.67
N PRO A 148 6.22 -14.47 11.68
CA PRO A 148 6.08 -15.89 11.95
C PRO A 148 6.79 -16.73 10.88
N ASP A 149 7.39 -17.84 11.32
CA ASP A 149 8.14 -18.77 10.46
C ASP A 149 7.25 -19.55 9.49
N ARG A 150 6.00 -19.76 9.90
CA ARG A 150 4.99 -20.47 9.13
C ARG A 150 3.69 -19.73 9.31
N VAL A 151 3.05 -19.47 8.18
CA VAL A 151 1.70 -18.90 8.13
C VAL A 151 0.78 -19.86 7.42
N ASP A 152 -0.50 -19.80 7.78
CA ASP A 152 -1.54 -20.47 7.02
C ASP A 152 -1.82 -19.72 5.71
N TYR A 153 -2.76 -20.27 4.94
CA TYR A 153 -3.13 -19.70 3.63
C TYR A 153 -3.81 -18.33 3.75
N GLU A 154 -4.52 -18.08 4.84
CA GLU A 154 -5.24 -16.81 5.05
C GLU A 154 -4.25 -15.69 5.33
N GLU A 155 -3.32 -15.92 6.25
CA GLU A 155 -2.29 -14.94 6.55
C GLU A 155 -1.34 -14.72 5.36
N GLN A 156 -1.05 -15.77 4.57
CA GLN A 156 -0.32 -15.59 3.31
C GLN A 156 -1.08 -14.67 2.33
N ALA A 157 -2.40 -14.84 2.19
CA ALA A 157 -3.23 -13.97 1.35
C ALA A 157 -3.27 -12.54 1.87
N ASN A 158 -3.37 -12.34 3.19
CA ASN A 158 -3.34 -11.03 3.84
C ASN A 158 -2.03 -10.27 3.56
N GLN A 159 -0.89 -10.97 3.53
CA GLN A 159 0.41 -10.34 3.24
C GLN A 159 0.55 -9.93 1.78
N VAL A 160 0.02 -10.74 0.86
CA VAL A 160 -0.09 -10.35 -0.56
C VAL A 160 -1.00 -9.12 -0.68
N LYS A 161 -2.13 -9.09 0.04
CA LYS A 161 -3.03 -7.94 0.08
C LYS A 161 -2.35 -6.68 0.62
N ARG A 162 -1.53 -6.79 1.66
CA ARG A 162 -0.76 -5.63 2.19
C ARG A 162 0.18 -5.01 1.15
N VAL A 163 0.76 -5.80 0.23
CA VAL A 163 1.54 -5.27 -0.89
C VAL A 163 0.65 -4.45 -1.82
N THR A 164 -0.52 -4.96 -2.21
CA THR A 164 -1.42 -4.26 -3.14
C THR A 164 -2.09 -3.06 -2.48
N ASP A 165 -2.47 -3.14 -1.21
CA ASP A 165 -2.99 -2.01 -0.42
C ASP A 165 -1.94 -0.89 -0.32
N GLN A 166 -0.69 -1.21 0.03
CA GLN A 166 0.39 -0.22 0.13
C GLN A 166 0.58 0.53 -1.19
N LEU A 167 0.51 -0.18 -2.33
CA LEU A 167 0.55 0.44 -3.66
C LEU A 167 -0.65 1.38 -3.87
N ARG A 168 -1.88 0.92 -3.62
CA ARG A 168 -3.09 1.74 -3.78
C ARG A 168 -3.05 3.03 -2.94
N GLN A 169 -2.38 3.03 -1.79
CA GLN A 169 -2.25 4.23 -0.96
C GLN A 169 -1.25 5.26 -1.49
N VAL A 170 -0.24 4.84 -2.25
CA VAL A 170 0.87 5.72 -2.65
C VAL A 170 0.95 5.96 -4.16
N LEU A 171 0.12 5.28 -4.95
CA LEU A 171 0.04 5.50 -6.40
C LEU A 171 -0.34 6.96 -6.71
N PRO A 172 0.23 7.56 -7.78
CA PRO A 172 -0.11 8.92 -8.20
C PRO A 172 -1.61 9.12 -8.44
N ALA A 173 -2.09 10.36 -8.31
CA ALA A 173 -3.48 10.69 -8.58
C ALA A 173 -3.89 10.33 -10.03
N GLY A 174 -5.09 9.75 -10.19
CA GLY A 174 -5.62 9.37 -11.50
C GLY A 174 -4.83 8.28 -12.23
N TRP A 175 -4.14 7.41 -11.49
CA TRP A 175 -3.59 6.18 -12.06
C TRP A 175 -4.69 5.29 -12.65
N GLY A 176 -4.39 4.62 -13.76
CA GLY A 176 -5.26 3.64 -14.41
C GLY A 176 -4.68 2.23 -14.42
N TYR A 177 -3.36 2.09 -14.47
CA TYR A 177 -2.67 0.81 -14.35
C TYR A 177 -1.27 1.02 -13.76
N VAL A 178 -0.78 0.07 -12.97
CA VAL A 178 0.61 0.03 -12.52
C VAL A 178 1.19 -1.37 -12.71
N GLN A 179 2.45 -1.41 -13.13
CA GLN A 179 3.28 -2.59 -13.04
C GLN A 179 4.47 -2.29 -12.14
N VAL A 180 4.67 -3.10 -11.10
CA VAL A 180 5.84 -3.04 -10.21
C VAL A 180 6.64 -4.33 -10.32
N GLN A 181 7.95 -4.20 -10.45
CA GLN A 181 8.91 -5.29 -10.36
C GLN A 181 9.78 -5.07 -9.13
N PHE A 182 9.80 -6.05 -8.25
CA PHE A 182 10.68 -6.10 -7.10
C PHE A 182 11.65 -7.28 -7.28
N ARG A 183 12.92 -7.08 -6.96
CA ARG A 183 13.93 -8.14 -7.00
C ARG A 183 14.88 -7.99 -5.81
N GLU A 184 15.23 -9.10 -5.19
CA GLU A 184 16.12 -9.11 -4.02
C GLU A 184 16.99 -10.37 -3.99
N ILE A 185 18.26 -10.17 -3.65
CA ILE A 185 19.21 -11.22 -3.33
C ILE A 185 20.13 -10.75 -2.19
N GLY A 186 20.20 -11.53 -1.10
CA GLY A 186 20.95 -11.13 0.09
C GLY A 186 20.57 -9.73 0.60
N HIS A 187 21.50 -8.79 0.53
CA HIS A 187 21.29 -7.37 0.91
C HIS A 187 21.01 -6.43 -0.27
N HIS A 188 21.02 -6.94 -1.50
CA HIS A 188 20.78 -6.16 -2.71
C HIS A 188 19.31 -6.26 -3.11
N ALA A 189 18.64 -5.11 -3.25
CA ALA A 189 17.23 -5.08 -3.68
C ALA A 189 16.97 -3.90 -4.61
N GLU A 190 16.11 -4.12 -5.61
CA GLU A 190 15.69 -3.10 -6.55
C GLU A 190 14.16 -3.12 -6.70
N VAL A 191 13.57 -1.93 -6.84
CA VAL A 191 12.14 -1.76 -7.16
C VAL A 191 12.02 -0.83 -8.34
N ALA A 192 11.33 -1.29 -9.38
CA ALA A 192 11.05 -0.50 -10.57
C ALA A 192 9.54 -0.52 -10.85
N ALA A 193 8.97 0.64 -11.19
CA ALA A 193 7.56 0.72 -11.50
C ALA A 193 7.28 1.59 -12.72
N LEU A 194 6.26 1.17 -13.48
CA LEU A 194 5.64 1.95 -14.54
C LEU A 194 4.20 2.18 -14.15
N VAL A 195 3.76 3.44 -14.19
CA VAL A 195 2.37 3.83 -13.97
C VAL A 195 1.80 4.37 -15.26
N GLN A 196 0.66 3.84 -15.67
CA GLN A 196 -0.18 4.40 -16.70
C GLN A 196 -1.28 5.22 -16.03
N ASN A 197 -1.46 6.49 -16.41
CA ASN A 197 -2.57 7.31 -15.92
C ASN A 197 -3.90 6.92 -16.60
N ALA A 198 -5.02 7.47 -16.11
CA ALA A 198 -6.36 7.16 -16.59
C ALA A 198 -6.61 7.47 -18.08
N VAL A 199 -5.77 8.32 -18.69
CA VAL A 199 -5.86 8.67 -20.12
C VAL A 199 -4.85 7.91 -21.00
N GLY A 200 -4.07 7.02 -20.39
CA GLY A 200 -3.21 6.08 -21.09
C GLY A 200 -1.71 6.45 -21.17
N ALA A 201 -1.28 7.59 -20.65
CA ALA A 201 0.12 7.99 -20.63
C ALA A 201 0.92 7.16 -19.61
N VAL A 202 2.07 6.61 -20.04
CA VAL A 202 2.93 5.76 -19.21
C VAL A 202 4.16 6.53 -18.76
N VAL A 203 4.43 6.51 -17.46
CA VAL A 203 5.59 7.14 -16.84
C VAL A 203 6.33 6.15 -15.95
N GLN A 204 7.66 6.30 -15.86
CA GLN A 204 8.43 5.65 -14.80
C GLN A 204 8.09 6.34 -13.48
N TRP A 205 7.77 5.55 -12.48
CA TRP A 205 7.43 6.00 -11.15
C TRP A 205 8.36 5.34 -10.14
N ASN A 206 8.84 6.11 -9.16
CA ASN A 206 9.71 5.60 -8.10
C ASN A 206 8.87 5.30 -6.86
N PRO A 207 8.63 4.02 -6.52
CA PRO A 207 7.82 3.66 -5.37
C PRO A 207 8.48 4.10 -4.05
N PRO A 208 7.70 4.62 -3.07
CA PRO A 208 8.23 4.89 -1.74
C PRO A 208 8.80 3.63 -1.08
N ARG A 209 9.73 3.83 -0.15
CA ARG A 209 10.39 2.75 0.60
C ARG A 209 9.39 1.77 1.24
N ALA A 210 8.26 2.26 1.73
CA ALA A 210 7.20 1.43 2.31
C ALA A 210 6.70 0.31 1.37
N VAL A 211 6.70 0.53 0.05
CA VAL A 211 6.35 -0.51 -0.95
C VAL A 211 7.38 -1.63 -0.94
N ALA A 212 8.68 -1.29 -0.98
CA ALA A 212 9.77 -2.27 -0.95
C ALA A 212 9.74 -3.10 0.34
N GLU A 213 9.40 -2.48 1.47
CA GLU A 213 9.28 -3.16 2.76
C GLU A 213 8.18 -4.22 2.76
N ARG A 214 7.01 -3.97 2.16
CA ARG A 214 5.95 -5.00 2.04
C ARG A 214 6.41 -6.20 1.20
N PHE A 215 7.15 -5.97 0.12
CA PHE A 215 7.75 -7.07 -0.65
C PHE A 215 8.76 -7.87 0.18
N ARG A 216 9.59 -7.20 0.99
CA ARG A 216 10.57 -7.87 1.87
C ARG A 216 9.90 -8.70 2.95
N GLU A 217 8.82 -8.21 3.55
CA GLU A 217 8.04 -8.97 4.51
C GLU A 217 7.46 -10.24 3.87
N LEU A 218 6.80 -10.08 2.71
CA LEU A 218 6.26 -11.19 1.93
C LEU A 218 7.36 -12.21 1.55
N ARG A 219 8.55 -11.73 1.19
CA ARG A 219 9.71 -12.59 0.88
C ARG A 219 10.20 -13.33 2.11
N THR A 220 10.31 -12.65 3.24
CA THR A 220 10.85 -13.20 4.50
C THR A 220 10.07 -14.41 4.96
N MET A 221 8.75 -14.37 4.81
CA MET A 221 7.85 -15.47 5.19
C MET A 221 8.03 -16.73 4.32
N THR A 222 8.69 -16.61 3.17
CA THR A 222 8.98 -17.76 2.29
C THR A 222 10.32 -18.43 2.58
N ARG A 223 11.19 -17.83 3.41
CA ARG A 223 12.56 -18.33 3.70
C ARG A 223 12.61 -19.71 4.34
N ARG A 224 11.60 -20.07 5.15
CA ARG A 224 11.52 -21.38 5.84
C ARG A 224 10.52 -22.34 5.21
N THR A 225 9.96 -21.96 4.06
CA THR A 225 9.14 -22.88 3.25
C THR A 225 10.03 -23.91 2.57
N GLU A 226 9.44 -25.03 2.17
CA GLU A 226 10.16 -26.08 1.45
C GLU A 226 10.78 -25.60 0.12
N HIS A 227 10.33 -24.47 -0.43
CA HIS A 227 10.80 -23.96 -1.72
C HIS A 227 11.80 -22.80 -1.60
N GLY A 228 12.12 -22.37 -0.37
CA GLY A 228 12.97 -21.20 -0.13
C GLY A 228 12.35 -19.88 -0.63
N PRO A 229 13.10 -18.77 -0.48
CA PRO A 229 12.65 -17.46 -0.91
C PRO A 229 12.65 -17.32 -2.43
N TRP A 230 11.75 -16.48 -2.95
CA TRP A 230 11.78 -16.04 -4.35
C TRP A 230 12.79 -14.91 -4.57
N PHE A 231 13.24 -14.74 -5.81
CA PHE A 231 14.25 -13.74 -6.19
C PHE A 231 13.65 -12.50 -6.84
N SER A 232 12.47 -12.65 -7.45
CA SER A 232 11.70 -11.51 -7.98
C SER A 232 10.20 -11.70 -7.81
N ALA A 233 9.50 -10.57 -7.73
CA ALA A 233 8.06 -10.48 -7.70
C ALA A 233 7.59 -9.43 -8.70
N LYS A 234 6.45 -9.69 -9.33
CA LYS A 234 5.76 -8.76 -10.23
C LYS A 234 4.36 -8.53 -9.71
N VAL A 235 3.97 -7.27 -9.57
CA VAL A 235 2.61 -6.85 -9.25
C VAL A 235 2.06 -6.04 -10.41
N GLU A 236 0.85 -6.35 -10.83
CA GLU A 236 0.09 -5.60 -11.83
C GLU A 236 -1.26 -5.24 -11.20
N LEU A 237 -1.57 -3.94 -11.12
CA LEU A 237 -2.86 -3.45 -10.63
C LEU A 237 -3.52 -2.59 -11.70
N SER A 238 -4.84 -2.72 -11.82
CA SER A 238 -5.67 -1.92 -12.70
C SER A 238 -6.66 -1.09 -11.89
N GLY A 239 -7.00 0.08 -12.39
CA GLY A 239 -7.93 1.03 -11.77
C GLY A 239 -9.33 0.46 -11.60
N ASP A 240 -9.69 -0.60 -12.32
CA ASP A 240 -10.94 -1.36 -12.18
C ASP A 240 -10.91 -2.42 -11.06
N GLY A 241 -9.79 -2.55 -10.34
CA GLY A 241 -9.62 -3.49 -9.24
C GLY A 241 -9.02 -4.85 -9.63
N ARG A 242 -8.72 -5.10 -10.92
CA ARG A 242 -7.97 -6.30 -11.29
C ARG A 242 -6.55 -6.24 -10.75
N GLU A 243 -6.12 -7.33 -10.14
CA GLU A 243 -4.78 -7.47 -9.59
C GLU A 243 -4.15 -8.81 -9.96
N LYS A 244 -2.84 -8.80 -10.17
CA LYS A 244 -2.04 -10.00 -10.39
C LYS A 244 -0.73 -9.86 -9.65
N VAL A 245 -0.42 -10.87 -8.84
CA VAL A 245 0.87 -10.98 -8.14
C VAL A 245 1.51 -12.29 -8.55
N SER A 246 2.76 -12.25 -9.01
CA SER A 246 3.54 -13.44 -9.33
C SER A 246 4.93 -13.35 -8.74
N THR A 247 5.47 -14.50 -8.34
CA THR A 247 6.84 -14.61 -7.81
C THR A 247 7.64 -15.58 -8.67
N ASN A 248 8.94 -15.34 -8.79
CA ASN A 248 9.88 -16.20 -9.51
C ASN A 248 10.99 -16.67 -8.55
N ARG A 249 11.15 -18.00 -8.48
CA ARG A 249 12.13 -18.72 -7.64
C ARG A 249 13.21 -19.43 -8.46
N THR A 250 13.12 -19.40 -9.79
CA THR A 250 13.89 -20.30 -10.65
C THR A 250 14.84 -19.54 -11.55
N GLU A 251 14.38 -18.44 -12.15
CA GLU A 251 15.17 -17.68 -13.12
C GLU A 251 15.98 -16.58 -12.43
N GLU A 252 17.22 -16.37 -12.88
CA GLU A 252 18.09 -15.28 -12.43
C GLU A 252 17.42 -13.92 -12.75
N PRO A 253 17.22 -13.04 -11.76
CA PRO A 253 16.73 -11.70 -12.03
C PRO A 253 17.72 -10.96 -12.95
N THR A 254 17.19 -10.25 -13.94
CA THR A 254 17.99 -9.21 -14.60
C THR A 254 18.16 -8.08 -13.62
N TRP A 255 19.39 -7.63 -13.35
CA TRP A 255 19.67 -6.52 -12.43
C TRP A 255 19.96 -5.24 -13.20
N VAL A 256 19.57 -4.08 -12.65
CA VAL A 256 20.06 -2.79 -13.16
C VAL A 256 21.47 -2.56 -12.64
N ASP A 257 21.66 -2.74 -11.33
CA ASP A 257 22.95 -2.67 -10.67
C ASP A 257 23.37 -4.09 -10.26
N PRO A 258 24.51 -4.61 -10.75
CA PRO A 258 24.96 -5.96 -10.40
C PRO A 258 25.13 -6.14 -8.87
N PRO A 259 24.56 -7.21 -8.27
CA PRO A 259 24.77 -7.53 -6.85
C PRO A 259 26.23 -7.87 -6.56
N SER A 260 26.65 -7.68 -5.31
CA SER A 260 27.97 -8.15 -4.84
C SER A 260 28.00 -9.68 -4.65
N ASP A 261 29.20 -10.27 -4.69
CA ASP A 261 29.40 -11.70 -4.39
C ASP A 261 28.91 -12.07 -2.98
N GLU A 262 29.09 -11.15 -2.02
CA GLU A 262 28.57 -11.29 -0.66
C GLU A 262 27.03 -11.45 -0.65
N ALA A 263 26.30 -10.74 -1.52
CA ALA A 263 24.86 -10.86 -1.60
C ALA A 263 24.42 -12.27 -2.03
N TYR A 264 25.14 -12.87 -2.99
CA TYR A 264 24.91 -14.27 -3.40
C TYR A 264 25.28 -15.27 -2.29
N LEU A 265 26.36 -15.03 -1.54
CA LEU A 265 26.75 -15.87 -0.41
C LEU A 265 25.73 -15.81 0.74
N VAL A 266 25.23 -14.62 1.07
CA VAL A 266 24.17 -14.44 2.07
C VAL A 266 22.93 -15.23 1.65
N GLU A 267 22.55 -15.18 0.37
CA GLU A 267 21.41 -15.92 -0.15
C GLU A 267 21.60 -17.44 -0.04
N LEU A 268 22.79 -17.95 -0.36
CA LEU A 268 23.14 -19.37 -0.19
C LEU A 268 23.24 -19.80 1.29
N GLY A 269 23.37 -18.86 2.22
CA GLY A 269 23.33 -19.12 3.65
C GLY A 269 21.91 -19.26 4.21
N LEU A 270 20.86 -18.92 3.46
CA LEU A 270 19.49 -19.03 3.92
C LEU A 270 18.99 -20.49 3.96
N PRO A 271 18.06 -20.83 4.86
CA PRO A 271 17.39 -22.14 4.84
C PRO A 271 16.76 -22.44 3.47
N GLY A 272 16.86 -23.68 3.00
CA GLY A 272 16.35 -24.08 1.68
C GLY A 272 17.35 -23.89 0.53
N SER A 273 18.54 -23.36 0.79
CA SER A 273 19.57 -23.13 -0.24
C SER A 273 20.10 -24.43 -0.86
N GLU A 274 19.86 -25.59 -0.25
CA GLU A 274 20.16 -26.88 -0.87
C GLU A 274 19.41 -27.08 -2.20
N ARG A 275 18.28 -26.37 -2.39
CA ARG A 275 17.45 -26.37 -3.61
C ARG A 275 17.68 -25.14 -4.49
N ALA A 276 18.71 -24.34 -4.20
CA ALA A 276 19.06 -23.17 -5.00
C ALA A 276 19.25 -23.54 -6.49
N PRO A 277 18.80 -22.68 -7.43
CA PRO A 277 19.09 -22.87 -8.85
C PRO A 277 20.59 -22.89 -9.15
N ASP A 278 20.98 -23.55 -10.24
CA ASP A 278 22.41 -23.70 -10.61
C ASP A 278 23.11 -22.36 -10.87
N TRP A 279 22.39 -21.37 -11.41
CA TRP A 279 22.95 -20.03 -11.63
C TRP A 279 23.37 -19.37 -10.31
N LEU A 280 22.63 -19.56 -9.21
CA LEU A 280 22.93 -18.96 -7.91
C LEU A 280 24.22 -19.56 -7.34
N ARG A 281 24.39 -20.88 -7.47
CA ARG A 281 25.62 -21.56 -7.06
C ARG A 281 26.82 -21.11 -7.91
N ALA A 282 26.63 -20.97 -9.22
CA ALA A 282 27.70 -20.53 -10.12
C ALA A 282 28.21 -19.11 -9.80
N ARG A 283 27.35 -18.21 -9.35
CA ARG A 283 27.71 -16.83 -8.97
C ARG A 283 28.56 -16.74 -7.70
N SER A 284 28.46 -17.73 -6.80
CA SER A 284 29.22 -17.73 -5.53
C SER A 284 30.67 -18.21 -5.63
N VAL A 285 31.09 -18.68 -6.81
CA VAL A 285 32.42 -19.26 -7.07
C VAL A 285 33.27 -18.36 -7.98
N SER A 286 32.68 -17.29 -8.53
CA SER A 286 33.35 -16.31 -9.37
C SER A 286 33.94 -15.17 -8.55
#